data_AF-A0A519R0T5-F1
#
_entry.id   AF-A0A519R0T5-F1
#
_cell.length_a   1.000
_cell.length_b   1.000
_cell.length_c   1.000
_cell.angle_alpha   90.00
_cell.angle_beta   90.00
_cell.angle_gamma   90.00
#
_symmetry.space_group_name_H-M   'P 1'
#
loop_
_entity.id
_entity.type
_entity.pdbx_description
1 polymer ?
#
loop_
_entity_poly.entity_id
_entity_poly.type
_entity_poly.pdbx_seq_one_letter_code
_entity_poly.pdbx_strand_id
1 'polypeptide(L)'
;QAVLDARAQFPTASLADLYDPNTMPPVLVKAHQQLDKAVDLCYRPQPFPNETKRIEFLFELYDQYTAGLFAGEKEGKKTKSGTS
;
A
#
# COMPACT_ATOMS: atom_id res chain seq x y z
N GLN A 1 -0.11 6.07 -20.71
CA GLN A 1 -0.09 5.53 -19.32
C GLN A 1 1.29 4.92 -19.12
N ALA A 2 2.22 5.61 -18.46
CA ALA A 2 3.66 5.32 -18.59
C ALA A 2 4.06 3.84 -18.39
N VAL A 3 3.49 3.15 -17.40
CA VAL A 3 3.75 1.71 -17.17
C VAL A 3 3.25 0.84 -18.33
N LEU A 4 2.07 1.13 -18.89
CA LEU A 4 1.55 0.39 -20.05
C LEU A 4 2.39 0.69 -21.30
N ASP A 5 2.77 1.95 -21.49
CA ASP A 5 3.60 2.38 -22.62
C ASP A 5 5.00 1.73 -22.56
N ALA A 6 5.55 1.54 -21.34
CA ALA A 6 6.81 0.83 -21.12
C ALA A 6 6.68 -0.67 -21.40
N ARG A 7 5.61 -1.33 -20.94
CA ARG A 7 5.36 -2.76 -21.23
C ARG A 7 5.20 -3.02 -22.74
N ALA A 8 4.52 -2.12 -23.45
CA ALA A 8 4.27 -2.24 -24.88
C ALA A 8 5.55 -2.25 -25.75
N GLN A 9 6.69 -1.79 -25.21
CA GLN A 9 7.99 -1.84 -25.91
C GLN A 9 8.58 -3.26 -25.99
N PHE A 10 8.02 -4.23 -25.26
CA PHE A 10 8.53 -5.60 -25.16
C PHE A 10 7.45 -6.62 -25.55
N PRO A 11 7.01 -6.65 -26.83
CA PRO A 11 5.83 -7.41 -27.26
C PRO A 11 5.96 -8.93 -27.13
N THR A 12 7.19 -9.46 -27.03
CA THR A 12 7.46 -10.90 -26.90
C THR A 12 7.74 -11.32 -25.46
N ALA A 13 7.90 -10.37 -24.53
CA ALA A 13 8.16 -10.66 -23.13
C ALA A 13 6.85 -10.95 -22.39
N SER A 14 6.86 -11.98 -21.56
CA SER A 14 5.75 -12.22 -20.63
C SER A 14 5.78 -11.21 -19.48
N LEU A 15 4.69 -11.12 -18.71
CA LEU A 15 4.71 -10.34 -17.47
C LEU A 15 5.72 -10.90 -16.47
N ALA A 16 5.98 -12.21 -16.45
CA ALA A 16 7.01 -12.78 -15.58
C ALA A 16 8.40 -12.23 -15.95
N ASP A 17 8.73 -12.20 -17.24
CA ASP A 17 10.00 -11.66 -17.72
C ASP A 17 10.16 -10.17 -17.39
N LEU A 18 9.08 -9.39 -17.56
CA LEU A 18 9.09 -7.95 -17.30
C LEU A 18 9.15 -7.59 -15.81
N TYR A 19 8.83 -8.52 -14.91
CA TYR A 19 8.75 -8.28 -13.47
C TYR A 19 9.72 -9.10 -12.64
N ASP A 20 10.65 -9.84 -13.27
CA ASP A 20 11.80 -10.39 -12.56
C ASP A 20 12.64 -9.22 -11.98
N PRO A 21 12.89 -9.18 -10.65
CA PRO A 21 13.61 -8.08 -10.01
C PRO A 21 15.03 -7.84 -10.55
N ASN A 22 15.66 -8.87 -11.12
CA ASN A 22 17.02 -8.79 -11.63
C ASN A 22 17.08 -8.33 -13.09
N THR A 23 16.00 -8.48 -13.85
CA THR A 23 15.97 -8.22 -15.30
C THR A 23 14.89 -7.24 -15.74
N MET A 24 14.11 -6.67 -14.81
CA MET A 24 13.10 -5.65 -15.11
C MET A 24 13.73 -4.51 -15.95
N PRO A 25 13.18 -4.20 -17.14
CA PRO A 25 13.76 -3.18 -18.00
C PRO A 25 13.82 -1.81 -17.31
N PRO A 26 14.91 -1.03 -17.44
CA PRO A 26 15.04 0.27 -16.77
C PRO A 26 13.91 1.27 -17.08
N VAL A 27 13.35 1.20 -18.29
CA VAL A 27 12.19 2.03 -18.68
C VAL A 27 10.94 1.69 -17.86
N LEU A 28 10.75 0.41 -17.52
CA LEU A 28 9.63 -0.05 -16.69
C LEU A 28 9.88 0.30 -15.22
N VAL A 29 11.12 0.13 -14.72
CA VAL A 29 11.50 0.57 -13.36
C VAL A 29 11.20 2.06 -13.17
N LYS A 30 11.63 2.90 -14.12
CA LYS A 30 11.40 4.35 -14.06
C LYS A 30 9.92 4.70 -14.11
N ALA A 31 9.13 3.99 -14.91
CA ALA A 31 7.68 4.20 -14.98
C ALA A 31 7.00 3.86 -13.64
N HIS A 32 7.42 2.80 -12.95
CA HIS A 32 6.93 2.49 -11.60
C HIS A 32 7.37 3.51 -10.57
N GLN A 33 8.62 3.96 -10.57
CA GLN A 33 9.07 5.00 -9.65
C GLN A 33 8.27 6.31 -9.76
N GLN A 34 7.87 6.67 -10.98
CA GLN A 34 7.00 7.84 -11.21
C GLN A 34 5.58 7.59 -10.69
N LEU A 35 5.03 6.40 -10.92
CA LEU A 35 3.74 5.99 -10.40
C LEU A 35 3.74 5.98 -8.86
N ASP A 36 4.72 5.35 -8.24
CA ASP A 36 4.88 5.26 -6.79
C ASP A 36 4.94 6.66 -6.17
N LYS A 37 5.68 7.59 -6.78
CA LYS A 37 5.74 8.97 -6.30
C LYS A 37 4.36 9.66 -6.35
N ALA A 38 3.59 9.44 -7.41
CA ALA A 38 2.26 10.01 -7.52
C ALA A 38 1.29 9.39 -6.49
N VAL A 39 1.39 8.08 -6.25
CA VAL A 39 0.60 7.38 -5.23
C VAL A 39 0.97 7.83 -3.82
N ASP A 40 2.27 7.92 -3.51
CA ASP A 40 2.75 8.41 -2.21
C ASP A 40 2.20 9.83 -1.92
N LEU A 41 2.15 10.70 -2.93
CA LEU A 41 1.58 12.05 -2.81
C LEU A 41 0.08 12.07 -2.52
N CYS A 42 -0.67 11.05 -2.93
CA CYS A 42 -2.09 10.91 -2.57
C CYS A 42 -2.29 10.55 -1.10
N TYR A 43 -1.31 9.89 -0.47
CA TYR A 43 -1.35 9.53 0.95
C TYR A 43 -0.78 10.63 1.84
N ARG A 44 0.31 11.29 1.42
CA ARG A 44 0.95 12.38 2.16
C ARG A 44 1.89 13.22 1.30
N PRO A 45 2.14 14.49 1.67
CA PRO A 45 3.02 15.36 0.89
C PRO A 45 4.53 15.07 1.02
N GLN A 46 4.98 14.43 2.11
CA GLN A 46 6.41 14.07 2.29
C GLN A 46 6.70 12.65 1.81
N PRO A 47 7.85 12.43 1.12
CA PRO A 47 8.25 11.08 0.71
C PRO A 47 8.55 10.19 1.92
N PHE A 48 8.36 8.88 1.76
CA PHE A 48 8.77 7.90 2.77
C PHE A 48 10.30 7.70 2.74
N PRO A 49 10.98 7.69 3.90
CA PRO A 49 12.43 7.52 3.95
C PRO A 49 12.89 6.09 3.67
N ASN A 50 12.02 5.09 3.89
CA ASN A 50 12.24 3.68 3.59
C ASN A 50 10.90 2.93 3.60
N GLU A 51 10.93 1.66 3.19
CA GLU A 51 9.75 0.81 3.11
C GLU A 51 9.10 0.57 4.47
N THR A 52 9.87 0.39 5.54
CA THR A 52 9.33 0.21 6.90
C THR A 52 8.47 1.40 7.33
N LYS A 53 8.91 2.64 7.07
CA LYS A 53 8.11 3.85 7.37
C LYS A 53 6.86 3.98 6.51
N ARG A 54 6.89 3.46 5.28
CA ARG A 54 5.67 3.36 4.45
C ARG A 54 4.68 2.38 5.07
N ILE A 55 5.15 1.20 5.49
CA ILE A 55 4.31 0.16 6.13
C ILE A 55 3.70 0.67 7.44
N GLU A 56 4.48 1.28 8.33
CA GLU A 56 4.00 1.87 9.58
C GLU A 56 2.84 2.84 9.34
N PHE A 57 3.01 3.78 8.41
CA PHE A 57 1.97 4.76 8.06
C PHE A 57 0.69 4.10 7.52
N LEU A 58 0.83 3.07 6.67
CA LEU A 58 -0.33 2.36 6.12
C LEU A 58 -1.11 1.60 7.20
N PHE A 59 -0.43 1.01 8.19
CA PHE A 59 -1.08 0.37 9.33
C PHE A 59 -1.82 1.38 10.22
N GLU A 60 -1.21 2.54 10.52
CA GLU A 60 -1.89 3.61 11.26
C GLU A 60 -3.16 4.09 10.54
N LEU A 61 -3.11 4.24 9.21
CA LEU A 61 -4.26 4.63 8.41
C LEU A 61 -5.35 3.55 8.41
N TYR A 62 -4.95 2.28 8.33
CA TYR A 62 -5.86 1.15 8.43
C TYR A 62 -6.56 1.11 9.79
N ASP A 63 -5.84 1.30 10.89
CA ASP A 63 -6.41 1.32 12.24
C ASP A 63 -7.45 2.45 12.37
N GLN A 64 -7.16 3.64 11.83
CA GLN A 64 -8.12 4.76 11.82
C GLN A 64 -9.40 4.42 11.05
N TYR A 65 -9.29 3.78 9.89
CA TYR A 65 -10.44 3.40 9.07
C TYR A 65 -11.22 2.20 9.62
N THR A 66 -10.61 1.38 10.47
CA THR A 66 -11.25 0.19 11.03
C THR A 66 -11.64 0.31 12.51
N ALA A 67 -11.24 1.38 13.20
CA ALA A 67 -11.54 1.61 14.61
C ALA A 67 -13.03 1.49 14.96
N GLY A 68 -13.92 1.90 14.05
CA GLY A 68 -15.38 1.79 14.21
C GLY A 68 -15.99 0.47 13.72
N LEU A 69 -15.29 -0.29 12.86
CA LEU A 69 -15.80 -1.56 12.31
C LEU A 69 -15.87 -2.66 13.38
N PHE A 70 -14.94 -2.64 14.33
CA PHE A 70 -14.82 -3.67 15.38
C PHE A 70 -15.22 -3.17 16.79
N ALA A 71 -15.62 -1.90 16.93
CA ALA A 71 -16.03 -1.33 18.22
C ALA A 71 -17.34 -1.92 18.77
N GLY A 72 -18.19 -2.49 17.91
CA GLY A 72 -19.48 -3.09 18.29
C GLY A 72 -19.40 -4.41 19.06
N GLU A 73 -18.24 -5.07 19.17
CA GLU A 73 -18.09 -6.33 19.92
C GLU A 73 -17.71 -6.13 21.40
N LYS A 74 -17.23 -4.94 21.80
CA LYS A 74 -16.73 -4.71 23.17
C LYS A 74 -17.76 -4.11 24.15
N GLU A 75 -18.98 -3.82 23.70
CA GLU A 75 -20.04 -3.27 24.56
C GLU A 75 -21.05 -4.32 25.08
N GLY A 76 -20.65 -5.60 25.14
CA GLY A 76 -21.48 -6.69 25.68
C GLY A 76 -21.16 -7.17 27.10
N LYS A 77 -20.08 -6.70 27.75
CA LYS A 77 -19.61 -7.29 29.03
C LYS A 77 -19.32 -6.27 30.13
N LYS A 78 -20.31 -5.44 30.48
CA LYS A 78 -20.37 -4.75 31.79
C LYS A 78 -21.82 -4.69 32.29
N THR A 79 -22.19 -5.63 33.16
CA THR A 79 -23.29 -5.58 34.17
C THR A 79 -23.29 -6.95 34.87
N LYS A 80 -23.21 -7.15 36.19
CA LYS A 80 -23.34 -6.30 37.39
C LYS A 80 -22.45 -6.88 38.51
N SER A 81 -21.71 -6.03 39.21
CA SER A 81 -21.46 -6.24 40.63
C SER A 81 -22.76 -5.92 41.39
N GLY A 82 -23.17 -6.80 42.30
CA GLY A 82 -24.38 -6.62 43.10
C GLY A 82 -24.36 -7.57 44.29
N THR A 83 -23.89 -7.02 45.40
CA THR A 83 -24.06 -7.40 46.80
C THR A 83 -25.25 -8.32 47.10
N SER A 84 -25.00 -9.45 47.77
CA SER A 84 -25.65 -9.81 49.03
C SER A 84 -24.90 -10.94 49.72
#